data_AF-A0A5J4QWT0-F1
#
_entry.id   AF-A0A5J4QWT0-F1
#
_cell.length_a   1.000
_cell.length_b   1.000
_cell.length_c   1.000
_cell.angle_alpha   90.00
_cell.angle_beta   90.00
_cell.angle_gamma   90.00
#
_symmetry.space_group_name_H-M   'P 1'
#
loop_
_entity.id
_entity.type
_entity.pdbx_description
1 polymer ?
#
loop_
_entity_poly.entity_id
_entity_poly.type
_entity_poly.pdbx_seq_one_letter_code
_entity_poly.pdbx_strand_id
1 'polypeptide(L)' 'MAKAKLIEYQDSYGEAMNKYGLERGVKGSDARHITLTEFYRNQAVECKNLQENRIVVSCRGCQAVKH' A
#
# COMPACT_ATOMS: atom_id res chain seq x y z
N MET A 1 16.31 -19.54 14.63
CA MET A 1 16.36 -18.45 15.64
C MET A 1 16.43 -17.11 14.90
N ALA A 2 15.35 -16.32 14.79
CA ALA A 2 15.44 -14.99 14.14
C ALA A 2 14.14 -14.15 14.26
N LYS A 3 12.97 -14.77 14.08
CA LYS A 3 11.69 -14.04 13.98
C LYS A 3 11.26 -13.35 15.27
N ALA A 4 11.42 -14.00 16.43
CA ALA A 4 11.06 -13.43 17.73
C ALA A 4 11.85 -12.16 18.06
N LYS A 5 13.17 -12.18 17.81
CA LYS A 5 14.02 -11.00 17.99
C LYS A 5 13.65 -9.85 17.05
N LEU A 6 13.31 -10.14 15.79
CA LEU A 6 12.83 -9.11 14.86
C LEU A 6 11.54 -8.45 15.34
N ILE A 7 10.63 -9.22 15.93
CA ILE A 7 9.40 -8.70 16.52
C ILE A 7 9.77 -7.79 17.70
N GLU A 8 10.58 -8.26 18.65
CA GLU A 8 11.05 -7.46 19.80
C GLU A 8 11.71 -6.13 19.40
N TYR A 9 12.51 -6.12 18.33
CA TYR A 9 13.09 -4.87 17.81
C TYR A 9 12.02 -3.90 17.29
N GLN A 10 10.97 -4.40 16.62
CA GLN A 10 9.87 -3.56 16.16
C GLN A 10 8.99 -3.06 17.32
N ASP A 11 8.75 -3.89 18.34
CA ASP A 11 8.03 -3.51 19.57
C ASP A 11 8.76 -2.36 20.27
N SER A 12 10.04 -2.56 20.62
CA SER A 12 10.85 -1.59 21.36
C SER A 12 11.11 -0.29 20.58
N TYR A 13 11.29 -0.38 19.26
CA TYR A 13 11.45 0.81 18.42
C TYR A 13 10.16 1.62 18.36
N GLY A 14 8.99 0.97 18.27
CA GLY A 14 7.69 1.64 18.33
C GLY A 14 7.47 2.38 19.65
N GLU A 15 7.82 1.73 20.78
CA GLU A 15 7.75 2.36 22.10
C GLU A 15 8.67 3.58 22.23
N ALA A 16 9.90 3.49 21.71
CA ALA A 16 10.84 4.61 21.71
C ALA A 16 10.41 5.77 20.81
N MET A 17 9.67 5.49 19.74
CA MET A 17 9.20 6.46 18.75
C MET A 17 7.84 7.08 19.10
N ASN A 18 7.14 6.53 20.09
CA ASN A 18 5.89 7.09 20.61
C ASN A 18 6.04 8.55 21.09
N LYS A 19 7.23 8.92 21.60
CA LYS A 19 7.54 10.31 21.99
C LYS A 19 7.49 11.30 20.82
N TYR A 20 7.60 10.82 19.59
CA TYR A 20 7.51 11.60 18.36
C TYR A 20 6.13 11.45 17.67
N GLY A 21 5.17 10.79 18.32
CA GLY A 21 3.85 10.51 17.74
C GLY A 21 3.88 9.48 16.60
N LEU A 22 4.95 8.69 16.49
CA LEU A 22 5.08 7.63 15.51
C LEU A 22 4.65 6.30 16.13
N GLU A 23 3.65 5.68 15.52
CA GLU A 23 3.12 4.40 15.94
C GLU A 23 3.82 3.23 15.23
N ARG A 24 3.77 2.07 15.88
CA ARG A 24 4.29 0.83 15.31
C ARG A 24 3.40 0.34 14.16
N GLY A 25 4.03 -0.17 13.10
CA GLY A 25 3.34 -0.90 12.03
C GLY A 25 2.53 -2.12 12.50
N VAL A 26 1.55 -2.54 11.70
CA VAL A 26 0.60 -3.62 12.01
C VAL A 26 1.32 -4.94 12.32
N LYS A 27 1.01 -5.51 13.49
CA LYS A 27 1.51 -6.84 13.90
C LYS A 27 0.94 -7.91 12.96
N GLY A 28 1.82 -8.69 12.33
CA GLY A 28 1.43 -9.77 11.42
C GLY A 28 1.05 -9.28 10.01
N SER A 29 1.59 -8.13 9.57
CA SER A 29 1.38 -7.68 8.21
C SER A 29 1.93 -8.68 7.18
N ASP A 30 1.11 -9.01 6.18
CA ASP A 30 1.50 -9.80 5.00
C ASP A 30 2.27 -8.95 3.96
N ALA A 31 2.64 -7.73 4.33
CA ALA A 31 3.40 -6.80 3.50
C ALA A 31 4.75 -7.42 3.13
N ARG A 32 4.99 -7.56 1.82
CA ARG A 32 6.27 -8.03 1.29
C ARG A 32 7.21 -6.86 1.11
N HIS A 33 8.48 -7.06 1.43
CA HIS A 33 9.52 -6.12 1.06
C HIS A 33 9.56 -6.04 -0.47
N ILE A 34 9.43 -4.82 -0.99
CA ILE A 34 9.64 -4.50 -2.40
C ILE A 34 10.75 -3.45 -2.48
N THR A 35 11.55 -3.51 -3.54
CA THR A 35 12.59 -2.50 -3.76
C THR A 35 11.97 -1.14 -4.08
N LEU A 36 12.73 -0.07 -3.84
CA LEU A 36 12.27 1.29 -4.11
C LEU A 36 11.82 1.48 -5.57
N THR A 37 12.55 0.90 -6.51
CA THR A 37 12.23 0.97 -7.94
C THR A 37 10.93 0.23 -8.27
N GLU A 38 10.69 -0.93 -7.66
CA GLU A 38 9.43 -1.67 -7.79
C GLU A 38 8.26 -0.90 -7.17
N PHE A 39 8.46 -0.25 -6.02
CA PHE A 39 7.45 0.59 -5.39
C PHE A 39 6.98 1.74 -6.29
N TYR A 40 7.90 2.46 -6.95
CA TYR A 40 7.53 3.52 -7.88
C TYR A 40 6.85 3.01 -9.14
N ARG A 41 7.30 1.86 -9.68
CA ARG A 41 6.64 1.23 -10.83
C ARG A 41 5.22 0.80 -10.51
N ASN A 42 5.02 0.14 -9.37
CA ASN A 42 3.70 -0.31 -8.93
C ASN A 42 2.76 0.87 -8.72
N GLN A 43 3.19 1.93 -8.03
CA GLN A 43 2.36 3.14 -7.89
C GLN A 43 1.98 3.76 -9.24
N ALA A 44 2.91 3.84 -10.18
CA ALA A 44 2.62 4.38 -11.51
C ALA A 44 1.60 3.51 -12.27
N VAL A 45 1.70 2.19 -12.15
CA VAL A 45 0.75 1.24 -12.73
C VAL A 45 -0.62 1.34 -12.06
N GLU A 46 -0.68 1.35 -10.72
CA GLU A 46 -1.93 1.54 -9.97
C GLU A 46 -2.61 2.86 -10.34
N CYS A 47 -1.86 3.96 -10.43
CA CYS A 47 -2.39 5.25 -10.89
C CYS A 47 -2.97 5.21 -12.31
N LYS A 48 -2.32 4.52 -13.25
CA LYS A 48 -2.83 4.34 -14.61
C LYS A 48 -4.08 3.47 -14.63
N ASN A 49 -4.06 2.34 -13.93
CA ASN A 49 -5.19 1.43 -13.81
C ASN A 49 -6.41 2.15 -13.24
N LEU A 50 -6.24 2.98 -12.21
CA LEU A 50 -7.32 3.80 -11.64
C LEU A 50 -7.88 4.82 -12.63
N GLN A 51 -7.01 5.48 -13.42
CA GLN A 51 -7.43 6.43 -14.45
C GLN A 51 -8.18 5.75 -15.60
N GLU A 52 -7.67 4.61 -16.09
CA GLU A 52 -8.31 3.82 -17.13
C GLU A 52 -9.65 3.26 -16.64
N ASN A 53 -9.75 2.75 -15.42
CA ASN A 53 -11.02 2.32 -14.85
C ASN A 53 -12.03 3.48 -14.75
N ARG A 54 -11.58 4.68 -14.35
CA ARG A 54 -12.44 5.88 -14.32
C ARG A 54 -12.96 6.24 -15.72
N ILE A 55 -12.14 6.11 -16.76
CA ILE A 55 -12.52 6.35 -18.17
C ILE A 55 -13.50 5.27 -18.65
N VAL A 56 -13.24 3.99 -18.33
CA VAL A 56 -14.10 2.87 -18.75
C VAL A 56 -15.47 2.93 -18.06
N VAL A 57 -15.55 3.31 -16.77
CA VAL A 57 -16.82 3.49 -16.06
C VAL A 57 -17.61 4.67 -16.64
N SER A 58 -16.93 5.78 -16.96
CA SER A 58 -17.55 6.91 -17.68
C SER A 58 -18.12 6.50 -19.04
N CYS A 59 -17.39 5.65 -19.79
CA CYS A 59 -17.81 5.22 -21.12
C CYS A 59 -18.93 4.16 -21.10
N ARG A 60 -19.02 3.33 -20.05
CA ARG A 60 -20.10 2.33 -19.88
C ARG A 60 -21.47 2.94 -19.61
N GLY A 61 -21.55 4.18 -19.12
CA GLY A 61 -22.81 4.93 -19.00
C GLY A 61 -23.32 5.51 -20.32
N CYS A 62 -22.50 5.56 -21.37
CA CYS A 62 -22.83 6.23 -22.64
C CYS A 62 -23.34 5.27 -23.73
N GLN A 63 -23.27 3.94 -23.52
CA GLN A 63 -23.77 2.95 -24.50
C GLN A 63 -25.28 2.66 -24.40
N ALA A 64 -26.00 3.25 -23.44
CA ALA A 64 -27.44 3.04 -23.25
C ALA A 64 -28.36 4.03 -23.99
N VAL A 65 -27.82 4.99 -24.76
CA VAL A 65 -28.62 5.98 -25.51
C VAL A 65 -28.24 5.94 -26.99
N LYS A 66 -28.50 4.80 -27.64
CA LYS A 66 -28.60 4.72 -29.10
C LYS A 66 -29.97 4.14 -29.43
N HIS A 67 -30.95 5.03 -29.51
CA HIS A 67 -32.21 4.83 -30.23
C HIS A 67 -32.14 5.65 -31.51
#